data_AF-A0A959FP72-F1
#
_entry.id   AF-A0A959FP72-F1
#
_cell.length_a   1.000
_cell.length_b   1.000
_cell.length_c   1.000
_cell.angle_alpha   90.00
_cell.angle_beta   90.00
_cell.angle_gamma   90.00
#
_symmetry.space_group_name_H-M   'P 1'
#
loop_
_entity.id
_entity.type
_entity.pdbx_description
1 polymer ?
#
loop_
_entity_poly.entity_id
_entity_poly.type
_entity_poly.pdbx_seq_one_letter_code
_entity_poly.pdbx_strand_id
1 'polypeptide(L)'
;MSPIPLITYTIILCSLTACLHTEDGFEARDFLVQIPHETSLSVTAGKVEVERSLGDSKICLVRFDAVNGGKTLLFGKIQTRESNGYTAGRLKWMNETGQEIRRFSIDELQALPRVTIDSLTVVVLE
;
A
#
# COMPACT_ATOMS: atom_id res chain seq x y z
N MET A 1 -23.94 22.94 48.96
CA MET A 1 -23.60 22.79 47.52
C MET A 1 -22.09 22.78 47.43
N SER A 2 -21.48 21.60 47.31
CA SER A 2 -20.03 21.48 47.23
C SER A 2 -19.54 21.97 45.86
N PRO A 3 -18.52 22.83 45.77
CA PRO A 3 -17.98 23.24 44.49
C PRO A 3 -17.32 22.00 43.87
N ILE A 4 -17.91 21.48 42.79
CA ILE A 4 -17.20 20.51 41.95
C ILE A 4 -15.95 21.24 41.47
N PRO A 5 -14.74 20.79 41.86
CA PRO A 5 -13.54 21.57 41.63
C PRO A 5 -13.33 21.69 40.12
N LEU A 6 -13.00 22.91 39.66
CA LEU A 6 -12.72 23.28 38.26
C LEU A 6 -11.85 22.22 37.55
N ILE A 7 -10.92 21.61 38.30
CA ILE A 7 -10.04 20.50 37.92
C ILE A 7 -10.82 19.30 37.33
N THR A 8 -11.95 18.94 37.91
CA THR A 8 -12.80 17.83 37.42
C THR A 8 -13.35 18.13 36.05
N TYR A 9 -13.80 19.37 35.80
CA TYR A 9 -14.28 19.81 34.50
C TYR A 9 -13.14 19.83 33.47
N THR A 10 -11.94 20.27 33.85
CA THR A 10 -10.76 20.28 32.96
C THR A 10 -10.32 18.87 32.60
N ILE A 11 -10.28 17.94 33.55
CA ILE A 11 -9.94 16.53 33.30
C ILE A 11 -10.99 15.87 32.39
N ILE A 12 -12.27 16.11 32.64
CA ILE A 12 -13.36 15.61 31.77
C ILE A 12 -13.20 16.18 30.36
N LEU A 13 -12.96 17.49 30.22
CA LEU A 13 -12.78 18.13 28.92
C LEU A 13 -11.54 17.61 28.18
N CYS A 14 -10.40 17.43 28.85
CA CYS A 14 -9.19 16.84 28.27
C CYS A 14 -9.38 15.37 27.90
N SER A 15 -10.16 14.60 28.66
CA SER A 15 -10.48 13.21 28.32
C SER A 15 -11.46 13.10 27.14
N LEU A 16 -12.28 14.12 26.91
CA LEU A 16 -13.17 14.24 25.75
C LEU A 16 -12.43 14.75 24.48
N THR A 17 -11.20 15.23 24.57
CA THR A 17 -10.44 15.70 23.39
C THR A 17 -9.24 14.82 23.06
N ALA A 18 -9.10 13.67 23.71
CA ALA A 18 -8.03 12.71 23.43
C ALA A 18 -8.24 12.04 22.06
N CYS A 19 -7.70 12.68 21.02
CA CYS A 19 -7.46 12.08 19.72
C CYS A 19 -6.02 11.54 19.73
N LEU A 20 -5.86 10.22 19.69
CA LEU A 20 -4.55 9.61 19.50
C LEU A 20 -4.43 9.22 18.03
N HIS A 21 -3.53 9.90 17.31
CA HIS A 21 -3.20 9.57 15.93
C HIS A 21 -1.88 8.81 15.93
N THR A 22 -1.86 7.61 15.36
CA THR A 22 -0.64 6.88 15.09
C THR A 22 -0.39 6.92 13.60
N GLU A 23 0.73 7.52 13.17
CA GLU A 23 1.19 7.44 11.79
C GLU A 23 1.95 6.13 11.59
N ASP A 24 1.49 5.32 10.65
CA ASP A 24 2.21 4.14 10.17
C ASP A 24 2.83 4.52 8.81
N GLY A 25 4.15 4.68 8.77
CA GLY A 25 4.88 4.94 7.52
C GLY A 25 5.14 3.64 6.75
N PHE A 26 4.74 3.59 5.48
CA PHE A 26 5.04 2.49 4.57
C PHE A 26 6.13 2.94 3.61
N GLU A 27 7.33 2.37 3.75
CA GLU A 27 8.47 2.69 2.89
C GLU A 27 8.21 2.34 1.42
N ALA A 28 8.92 3.05 0.54
CA ALA A 28 8.94 2.76 -0.89
C ALA A 28 9.40 1.31 -1.13
N ARG A 29 8.86 0.70 -2.19
CA ARG A 29 9.15 -0.70 -2.54
C ARG A 29 9.30 -0.87 -4.04
N ASP A 30 10.27 -1.68 -4.42
CA ASP A 30 10.56 -1.98 -5.82
C ASP A 30 10.41 -3.48 -6.09
N PHE A 31 9.84 -3.81 -7.25
CA PHE A 31 9.70 -5.18 -7.73
C PHE A 31 10.08 -5.27 -9.20
N LEU A 32 10.83 -6.30 -9.58
CA LEU A 32 10.90 -6.72 -10.96
C LEU A 32 9.78 -7.71 -11.21
N VAL A 33 8.94 -7.43 -12.21
CA VAL A 33 7.74 -8.18 -12.50
C VAL A 33 7.75 -8.62 -13.96
N GLN A 34 7.61 -9.91 -14.21
CA GLN A 34 7.46 -10.47 -15.55
C GLN A 34 5.98 -10.55 -15.90
N ILE A 35 5.62 -9.99 -17.06
CA ILE A 35 4.27 -10.04 -17.62
C ILE A 35 4.30 -10.41 -19.11
N PRO A 36 3.20 -10.94 -19.67
CA PRO A 36 3.05 -11.12 -21.11
C PRO A 36 3.16 -9.80 -21.88
N HIS A 37 3.68 -9.85 -23.10
CA HIS A 37 3.96 -8.67 -23.92
C HIS A 37 2.70 -7.83 -24.21
N GLU A 38 1.57 -8.51 -24.48
CA GLU A 38 0.25 -7.91 -24.80
C GLU A 38 -0.47 -7.30 -23.59
N THR A 39 0.13 -7.38 -22.40
CA THR A 39 -0.45 -6.82 -21.17
C THR A 39 0.32 -5.61 -20.69
N SER A 40 -0.23 -4.88 -19.72
CA SER A 40 0.41 -3.71 -19.15
C SER A 40 0.18 -3.60 -17.65
N LEU A 41 1.07 -2.88 -16.97
CA LEU A 41 0.99 -2.60 -15.54
C LEU A 41 0.75 -1.11 -15.31
N SER A 42 -0.04 -0.80 -14.28
CA SER A 42 -0.25 0.56 -13.80
C SER A 42 -0.22 0.57 -12.28
N VAL A 43 0.41 1.57 -11.69
CA VAL A 43 0.57 1.68 -10.23
C VAL A 43 -0.08 2.93 -9.69
N THR A 44 -0.75 2.81 -8.55
CA THR A 44 -1.30 3.95 -7.80
C THR A 44 -0.21 4.53 -6.91
N ALA A 45 0.29 5.72 -7.27
CA ALA A 45 1.44 6.41 -6.68
C ALA A 45 2.73 5.57 -6.77
N GLY A 46 3.48 5.82 -7.84
CA GLY A 46 4.69 5.10 -8.18
C GLY A 46 5.00 5.20 -9.67
N LYS A 47 5.85 4.29 -10.16
CA LYS A 47 6.22 4.20 -11.58
C LYS A 47 6.34 2.75 -12.05
N VAL A 48 6.03 2.52 -13.31
CA VAL A 48 6.34 1.28 -14.02
C VAL A 48 7.29 1.62 -15.17
N GLU A 49 8.41 0.91 -15.26
CA GLU A 49 9.41 1.03 -16.33
C GLU A 49 9.65 -0.35 -16.96
N VAL A 50 9.75 -0.43 -18.28
CA VAL A 50 10.11 -1.68 -18.96
C VAL A 50 11.64 -1.78 -18.94
N GLU A 51 12.17 -2.78 -18.25
CA GLU A 51 13.62 -3.02 -18.14
C GLU A 51 14.13 -3.88 -19.31
N ARG A 52 13.37 -4.91 -19.68
CA ARG A 52 13.79 -5.86 -20.71
C ARG A 52 12.59 -6.57 -21.36
N SER A 53 12.68 -6.84 -22.65
CA SER A 53 11.78 -7.76 -23.35
C SER A 53 12.43 -9.13 -23.52
N LEU A 54 11.67 -10.19 -23.26
CA LEU A 54 12.09 -11.60 -23.30
C LEU A 54 11.07 -12.41 -24.12
N GLY A 55 11.27 -12.47 -25.43
CA GLY A 55 10.33 -13.15 -26.34
C GLY A 55 8.91 -12.63 -26.17
N ASP A 56 8.00 -13.52 -25.74
CA ASP A 56 6.57 -13.23 -25.54
C ASP A 56 6.26 -12.52 -24.20
N SER A 57 7.28 -12.20 -23.41
CA SER A 57 7.13 -11.55 -22.11
C SER A 57 8.05 -10.33 -21.99
N LYS A 58 7.80 -9.50 -20.97
CA LYS A 58 8.65 -8.37 -20.60
C LYS A 58 8.81 -8.32 -19.09
N ILE A 59 9.99 -7.89 -18.65
CA ILE A 59 10.31 -7.59 -17.26
C ILE A 59 10.12 -6.08 -17.08
N CYS A 60 9.28 -5.72 -16.14
CA CYS A 60 9.00 -4.36 -15.73
C CYS A 60 9.52 -4.12 -14.32
N LEU A 61 10.23 -3.02 -14.11
CA LEU A 61 10.48 -2.48 -12.79
C LEU A 61 9.24 -1.70 -12.33
N VAL A 62 8.69 -2.10 -11.19
CA VAL A 62 7.55 -1.46 -10.54
C VAL A 62 8.05 -0.83 -9.25
N ARG A 63 8.02 0.51 -9.18
CA ARG A 63 8.36 1.28 -7.99
C ARG A 63 7.09 1.80 -7.34
N PHE A 64 6.90 1.53 -6.06
CA PHE A 64 5.82 2.07 -5.25
C PHE A 64 6.36 3.20 -4.38
N ASP A 65 5.69 4.35 -4.43
CA ASP A 65 6.05 5.47 -3.56
C ASP A 65 5.74 5.11 -2.10
N ALA A 66 6.58 5.63 -1.21
CA ALA A 66 6.32 5.61 0.22
C ALA A 66 4.99 6.32 0.50
N VAL A 67 4.19 5.75 1.39
CA VAL A 67 2.89 6.33 1.77
C VAL A 67 2.75 6.31 3.28
N ASN A 68 2.11 7.35 3.79
CA ASN A 68 1.70 7.39 5.19
C ASN A 68 0.30 6.78 5.26
N GLY A 69 0.10 5.87 6.19
CA GLY A 69 -1.23 5.59 6.72
C GLY A 69 -1.24 5.85 8.22
N GLY A 70 -2.22 5.26 8.89
CA GLY A 70 -2.34 5.46 10.31
C GLY A 70 -3.66 4.96 10.88
N LYS A 71 -3.83 5.22 12.16
CA LYS A 71 -5.06 4.95 12.88
C LYS A 71 -5.38 6.16 13.71
N THR A 72 -6.63 6.59 13.64
CA THR A 72 -7.12 7.62 14.56
C THR A 72 -8.01 6.95 15.59
N LEU A 73 -7.62 7.05 16.85
CA LEU A 73 -8.44 6.69 17.99
C LEU A 73 -9.13 7.95 18.48
N LEU A 74 -10.43 8.04 18.23
CA LEU A 74 -11.30 9.04 18.83
C LEU A 74 -11.87 8.47 20.13
N PHE A 75 -11.65 9.18 21.24
CA PHE A 75 -12.19 8.84 22.56
C PHE A 75 -11.82 7.43 23.07
N GLY A 76 -10.68 6.89 22.62
CA GLY A 76 -10.23 5.53 22.96
C GLY A 76 -11.18 4.40 22.53
N LYS A 77 -12.18 4.68 21.68
CA LYS A 77 -13.22 3.72 21.28
C LYS A 77 -13.46 3.65 19.78
N ILE A 78 -13.46 4.79 19.09
CA ILE A 78 -13.73 4.84 17.65
C ILE A 78 -12.39 4.81 16.94
N GLN A 79 -12.09 3.67 16.31
CA GLN A 79 -10.88 3.48 15.52
C GLN A 79 -11.24 3.67 14.05
N THR A 80 -10.84 4.78 13.45
CA THR A 80 -10.77 4.86 11.99
C THR A 80 -9.41 4.29 11.58
N ARG A 81 -9.44 3.17 10.86
CA ARG A 81 -8.24 2.55 10.32
C ARG A 81 -8.02 3.15 8.94
N GLU A 82 -7.02 4.00 8.79
CA GLU A 82 -6.55 4.33 7.46
C GLU A 82 -5.94 3.07 6.87
N SER A 83 -6.32 2.74 5.64
CA SER A 83 -5.91 1.51 4.98
C SER A 83 -4.39 1.39 4.98
N ASN A 84 -3.86 0.24 5.39
CA ASN A 84 -2.43 -0.05 5.28
C ASN A 84 -2.03 0.03 3.79
N GLY A 85 -1.06 0.90 3.49
CA GLY A 85 -0.59 1.17 2.14
C GLY A 85 -0.04 -0.07 1.41
N TYR A 86 0.40 -1.09 2.15
CA TYR A 86 0.85 -2.37 1.61
C TYR A 86 -0.28 -3.36 1.30
N THR A 87 -1.39 -3.31 2.05
CA THR A 87 -2.58 -4.14 1.77
C THR A 87 -3.49 -3.54 0.71
N ALA A 88 -3.30 -2.26 0.39
CA ALA A 88 -4.01 -1.61 -0.70
C ALA A 88 -3.56 -2.22 -2.04
N GLY A 89 -4.52 -2.63 -2.87
CA GLY A 89 -4.27 -3.09 -4.23
C GLY A 89 -3.74 -1.97 -5.12
N ARG A 90 -2.43 -1.71 -5.09
CA ARG A 90 -1.83 -0.55 -5.77
C ARG A 90 -1.32 -0.85 -7.16
N LEU A 91 -1.01 -2.11 -7.48
CA LEU A 91 -0.64 -2.52 -8.83
C LEU A 91 -1.86 -3.07 -9.56
N LYS A 92 -2.09 -2.57 -10.76
CA LYS A 92 -3.11 -3.06 -11.68
C LYS A 92 -2.43 -3.74 -12.85
N TRP A 93 -2.88 -4.94 -13.15
CA TRP A 93 -2.52 -5.66 -14.36
C TRP A 93 -3.68 -5.56 -15.34
N MET A 94 -3.38 -5.09 -16.55
CA MET A 94 -4.35 -4.73 -17.57
C MET A 94 -4.09 -5.54 -18.83
N ASN A 95 -5.16 -5.98 -19.49
CA ASN A 95 -5.06 -6.64 -20.79
C ASN A 95 -4.76 -5.64 -21.92
N GLU A 96 -4.64 -6.15 -23.15
CA GLU A 96 -4.40 -5.37 -24.37
C GLU A 96 -5.45 -4.28 -24.62
N THR A 97 -6.69 -4.49 -24.17
CA THR A 97 -7.80 -3.54 -24.31
C THR A 97 -7.83 -2.47 -23.21
N GLY A 98 -6.89 -2.53 -22.26
CA GLY A 98 -6.82 -1.62 -21.11
C GLY A 98 -7.78 -1.98 -19.98
N GLN A 99 -8.43 -3.14 -20.01
CA GLN A 99 -9.28 -3.62 -18.93
C GLN A 99 -8.43 -4.24 -17.82
N GLU A 100 -8.76 -3.91 -16.56
CA GLU A 100 -8.12 -4.47 -15.39
C GLU A 100 -8.42 -5.98 -15.28
N ILE A 101 -7.39 -6.81 -15.45
CA ILE A 101 -7.45 -8.27 -15.24
C ILE A 101 -7.46 -8.54 -13.74
N ARG A 102 -6.50 -7.93 -13.04
CA ARG A 102 -6.28 -8.16 -11.63
C ARG A 102 -5.59 -6.97 -10.98
N ARG A 103 -5.79 -6.86 -9.68
CA ARG A 103 -5.12 -5.92 -8.80
C ARG A 103 -4.31 -6.67 -7.76
N PHE A 104 -3.12 -6.16 -7.47
CA PHE A 104 -2.22 -6.72 -6.47
C PHE A 104 -1.84 -5.65 -5.46
N SER A 105 -1.90 -6.04 -4.19
CA SER A 105 -1.28 -5.33 -3.08
C SER A 105 0.21 -5.63 -3.00
N ILE A 106 0.95 -4.80 -2.28
CA ILE A 106 2.40 -5.01 -2.10
C ILE A 106 2.64 -6.30 -1.31
N ASP A 107 1.79 -6.61 -0.33
CA ASP A 107 1.86 -7.87 0.44
C ASP A 107 1.64 -9.09 -0.45
N GLU A 108 0.66 -9.03 -1.36
CA GLU A 108 0.44 -10.11 -2.33
C GLU A 108 1.65 -10.29 -3.25
N LEU A 109 2.21 -9.20 -3.79
CA LEU A 109 3.42 -9.26 -4.62
C LEU A 109 4.62 -9.83 -3.87
N GLN A 110 4.71 -9.62 -2.55
CA GLN A 110 5.76 -10.21 -1.73
C GLN A 110 5.62 -11.72 -1.55
N ALA A 111 4.38 -12.21 -1.54
CA ALA A 111 4.04 -13.61 -1.36
C ALA A 111 4.04 -14.42 -2.67
N LEU A 112 4.03 -13.75 -3.83
CA LEU A 112 4.04 -14.42 -5.13
C LEU A 112 5.37 -15.18 -5.39
N PRO A 113 5.31 -16.24 -6.22
CA PRO A 113 6.50 -16.96 -6.65
C PRO A 113 7.52 -16.05 -7.32
N ARG A 114 8.80 -16.33 -7.07
CA ARG A 114 9.93 -15.62 -7.69
C ARG A 114 10.79 -16.59 -8.47
N VAL A 115 11.24 -16.14 -9.63
CA VAL A 115 12.19 -16.86 -10.49
C VAL A 115 13.45 -16.02 -10.66
N THR A 116 14.58 -16.67 -10.87
CA THR A 116 15.84 -15.99 -11.18
C THR A 116 16.08 -16.02 -12.68
N ILE A 117 16.20 -14.86 -13.31
CA ILE A 117 16.50 -14.71 -14.74
C ILE A 117 17.75 -13.83 -14.85
N ASP A 118 18.84 -14.37 -15.39
CA ASP A 118 20.12 -13.65 -15.54
C ASP A 118 20.59 -12.92 -14.25
N SER A 119 20.47 -13.60 -13.10
CA SER A 119 20.79 -13.06 -11.76
C SER A 119 19.81 -12.03 -11.20
N LEU A 120 18.72 -11.71 -11.91
CA LEU A 120 17.63 -10.88 -11.40
C LEU A 120 16.56 -11.75 -10.76
N THR A 121 16.07 -11.35 -9.59
CA THR A 121 14.92 -12.00 -8.94
C THR A 121 13.64 -11.32 -9.39
N VAL A 122 12.77 -12.06 -10.08
CA VAL A 122 11.60 -11.53 -10.77
C VAL A 122 10.34 -12.22 -10.25
N VAL A 123 9.31 -11.44 -9.97
CA VAL A 123 7.96 -11.92 -9.66
C VAL A 123 7.24 -12.23 -10.96
N VAL A 124 6.69 -13.43 -11.10
CA VAL A 124 5.93 -13.82 -12.29
C VAL A 124 4.45 -13.60 -12.01
N LEU A 125 3.77 -12.82 -12.87
CA LEU A 125 2.32 -12.70 -12.83
C LEU A 125 1.72 -13.69 -13.84
N GLU A 126 0.89 -14.60 -13.33
CA GLU A 126 0.10 -15.57 -14.09
C GLU A 126 -1.40 -15.26 -13.99
#